data_AF-A0A952AFX9-F1
#
_entry.id   AF-A0A952AFX9-F1
#
_cell.length_a   1.000
_cell.length_b   1.000
_cell.length_c   1.000
_cell.angle_alpha   90.00
_cell.angle_beta   90.00
_cell.angle_gamma   90.00
#
_symmetry.space_group_name_H-M   'P 1'
#
loop_
_entity.id
_entity.type
_entity.pdbx_description
1 polymer ?
#
loop_
_entity_poly.entity_id
_entity_poly.type
_entity_poly.pdbx_seq_one_letter_code
_entity_poly.pdbx_strand_id
1 'polypeptide(L)' 'MMQPIQKYTDGAVLLFNKPLKWTSFDVVKKVRTLTKVSKVGHAGTLDPLASGLLIICTGKFTKKINEYMGQPKEYIGT' A
#
# COMPACT_ATOMS: atom_id res chain seq x y z
N MET A 1 -7.16 -0.71 25.20
CA MET A 1 -6.53 -0.38 23.89
C MET A 1 -6.90 -1.47 22.89
N MET A 2 -7.32 -1.12 21.67
CA MET A 2 -7.55 -2.11 20.61
C MET A 2 -6.21 -2.67 20.11
N GLN A 3 -6.12 -3.99 20.02
CA GLN A 3 -4.93 -4.69 19.55
C GLN A 3 -4.77 -4.59 18.03
N PRO A 4 -3.53 -4.70 17.49
CA PRO A 4 -3.33 -4.86 16.06
C PRO A 4 -4.09 -6.05 15.49
N ILE A 5 -4.64 -5.88 14.29
CA ILE A 5 -5.36 -6.95 13.61
C ILE A 5 -4.33 -7.99 13.12
N GLN A 6 -4.29 -9.15 13.76
CA GLN A 6 -3.25 -10.18 13.59
C GLN A 6 -2.96 -10.52 12.13
N LYS A 7 -4.01 -10.69 11.31
CA LYS A 7 -3.91 -10.95 9.86
C LYS A 7 -2.94 -10.00 9.14
N TYR A 8 -3.00 -8.71 9.45
CA TYR A 8 -2.16 -7.71 8.79
C TYR A 8 -0.77 -7.61 9.43
N THR A 9 -0.63 -7.98 10.70
CA THR A 9 0.66 -8.09 11.39
C THR A 9 1.49 -9.24 10.81
N ASP A 10 0.87 -10.40 10.58
CA ASP A 10 1.51 -11.56 9.95
C ASP A 10 1.97 -11.27 8.53
N GLY A 11 1.29 -10.34 7.85
CA GLY A 11 1.66 -9.81 6.55
C GLY A 11 0.60 -10.12 5.49
N ALA A 12 0.21 -9.07 4.77
CA ALA A 12 -0.75 -9.13 3.69
C ALA A 12 -0.29 -8.27 2.51
N VAL A 13 -0.75 -8.63 1.32
CA VAL A 13 -0.73 -7.77 0.14
C VAL A 13 -2.14 -7.23 -0.04
N LEU A 14 -2.27 -5.91 -0.11
CA LEU A 14 -3.53 -5.20 -0.24
C LEU A 14 -3.49 -4.41 -1.54
N LEU A 15 -4.55 -4.53 -2.34
CA LEU A 15 -4.68 -3.85 -3.62
C LEU A 15 -5.64 -2.68 -3.43
N PHE A 16 -5.15 -1.46 -3.59
CA PHE A 16 -5.98 -0.26 -3.52
C PHE A 16 -6.16 0.34 -4.90
N ASN A 17 -7.37 0.79 -5.20
CA ASN A 17 -7.56 1.82 -6.21
C ASN A 17 -7.31 3.18 -5.53
N LYS A 18 -6.10 3.73 -5.66
CA LYS A 18 -5.73 5.01 -5.05
C LYS A 18 -6.54 6.13 -5.70
N PRO A 19 -7.30 6.93 -4.93
CA PRO A 19 -8.03 8.06 -5.48
C PRO A 19 -7.09 9.21 -5.87
N LEU A 20 -7.61 10.12 -6.69
CA LEU A 20 -6.95 11.40 -6.96
C LEU A 20 -6.80 12.23 -5.69
N LYS A 21 -5.84 13.15 -5.72
CA LYS A 21 -5.44 14.09 -4.64
C LYS A 21 -4.84 13.45 -3.39
N TRP A 22 -4.85 12.12 -3.28
CA TRP A 22 -4.15 11.40 -2.22
C TRP A 22 -2.72 11.07 -2.65
N THR A 23 -1.75 11.30 -1.78
CA THR A 23 -0.40 10.72 -1.98
C THR A 23 -0.46 9.21 -1.78
N SER A 24 0.50 8.48 -2.34
CA SER A 24 0.66 7.06 -2.02
C SER A 24 0.90 6.82 -0.52
N PHE A 25 1.52 7.78 0.17
CA PHE A 25 1.76 7.71 1.60
C PHE A 25 0.50 7.94 2.45
N ASP A 26 -0.52 8.66 1.94
CA ASP A 26 -1.79 8.80 2.64
C ASP A 26 -2.52 7.46 2.75
N VAL A 27 -2.44 6.62 1.72
CA VAL A 27 -2.94 5.24 1.77
C VAL A 27 -2.19 4.43 2.83
N VAL A 28 -0.84 4.53 2.87
CA VAL A 28 -0.03 3.88 3.91
C VAL A 28 -0.45 4.31 5.32
N LYS A 29 -0.61 5.63 5.56
CA LYS A 29 -1.07 6.16 6.85
C LYS A 29 -2.44 5.60 7.22
N LYS A 30 -3.39 5.57 6.28
CA LYS A 30 -4.73 5.04 6.52
C LYS A 30 -4.70 3.56 6.90
N VAL A 31 -3.90 2.76 6.18
CA VAL A 31 -3.71 1.34 6.50
C VAL A 31 -3.11 1.15 7.89
N ARG A 32 -2.05 1.90 8.24
CA ARG A 32 -1.47 1.88 9.59
C ARG A 32 -2.51 2.23 10.67
N THR A 33 -3.30 3.27 10.47
CA THR A 33 -4.29 3.73 11.44
C THR A 33 -5.43 2.74 11.66
N LEU A 34 -5.92 2.12 10.58
CA LEU A 34 -7.05 1.18 10.62
C LEU A 34 -6.64 -0.20 11.14
N THR A 35 -5.46 -0.68 10.75
CA THR A 35 -4.98 -2.03 11.11
C THR A 35 -4.16 -2.06 12.41
N LYS A 36 -3.65 -0.89 12.84
CA LYS A 36 -2.66 -0.71 13.91
C LYS A 36 -1.33 -1.45 13.68
N VAL A 37 -1.05 -1.86 12.44
CA VAL A 37 0.23 -2.46 12.06
C VAL A 37 1.28 -1.37 11.88
N SER A 38 2.46 -1.55 12.49
CA SER A 38 3.57 -0.60 12.39
C SER A 38 4.27 -0.65 11.03
N LYS A 39 4.50 -1.86 10.51
CA LYS A 39 5.25 -2.11 9.28
C LYS A 39 4.32 -2.16 8.06
N VAL A 40 4.24 -1.07 7.33
CA VAL A 40 3.43 -0.93 6.11
C VAL A 40 4.23 -0.15 5.07
N GLY A 41 4.21 -0.59 3.82
CA GLY A 41 4.85 0.10 2.70
C GLY A 41 4.10 -0.13 1.39
N HIS A 42 4.37 0.69 0.38
CA HIS A 42 3.78 0.57 -0.96
C HIS A 42 4.80 0.06 -1.97
N ALA A 43 4.35 -0.60 -3.04
CA ALA A 43 5.18 -1.08 -4.14
C ALA A 43 4.98 -0.26 -5.41
N GLY A 44 5.37 1.01 -5.33
CA GLY A 44 5.30 1.98 -6.42
C GLY A 44 4.71 3.29 -5.91
N THR A 45 5.27 4.42 -6.33
CA THR A 45 4.72 5.73 -6.01
C THR A 45 3.82 6.17 -7.15
N LEU A 46 2.56 6.42 -6.84
CA LEU A 46 1.65 7.18 -7.68
C LEU A 46 1.59 8.62 -7.17
N ASP A 47 1.74 9.58 -8.08
CA ASP A 47 1.59 11.01 -7.79
C ASP A 47 0.18 11.33 -7.28
N PRO A 48 0.00 12.47 -6.56
CA PRO A 48 -1.32 12.90 -6.11
C PRO A 48 -2.34 13.00 -7.24
N LEU A 49 -1.91 13.36 -8.45
CA LEU A 49 -2.78 13.50 -9.61
C LEU A 49 -2.94 12.22 -10.44
N ALA A 50 -2.28 11.13 -10.05
CA ALA A 50 -2.49 9.80 -10.64
C ALA A 50 -3.50 9.01 -9.80
N SER A 51 -4.39 8.25 -10.43
CA SER A 51 -5.24 7.25 -9.75
C SER A 51 -4.94 5.85 -10.27
N GLY A 52 -5.45 4.82 -9.59
CA GLY A 52 -5.34 3.44 -10.05
C GLY A 52 -4.66 2.53 -9.03
N LEU A 53 -4.14 1.40 -9.50
CA LEU A 53 -3.63 0.34 -8.63
C LEU A 53 -2.42 0.80 -7.80
N LEU A 54 -2.55 0.76 -6.48
CA LEU A 54 -1.47 0.90 -5.52
C LEU A 54 -1.40 -0.37 -4.65
N ILE A 55 -0.29 -1.09 -4.77
CA ILE A 55 -0.03 -2.29 -3.96
C ILE A 55 0.54 -1.85 -2.61
N ILE A 56 -0.12 -2.25 -1.52
CA ILE A 56 0.35 -2.05 -0.14
C ILE A 56 0.72 -3.40 0.47
N CYS A 57 1.90 -3.46 1.08
CA CYS A 57 2.36 -4.62 1.84
C CYS A 57 2.39 -4.29 3.33
N THR A 58 1.96 -5.24 4.17
CA THR A 58 2.04 -5.13 5.64
C THR A 58 2.97 -6.18 6.23
N GLY A 59 3.43 -5.99 7.46
CA GLY A 59 4.14 -7.00 8.24
C GLY A 59 5.35 -7.58 7.50
N LYS A 60 5.50 -8.92 7.54
CA LYS A 60 6.62 -9.61 6.87
C LYS A 60 6.60 -9.47 5.35
N PHE A 61 5.43 -9.20 4.74
CA PHE A 61 5.28 -9.06 3.29
C PHE A 61 5.83 -7.74 2.75
N THR A 62 6.16 -6.77 3.60
CA THR A 62 6.96 -5.60 3.16
C THR A 62 8.29 -5.98 2.52
N LYS A 63 8.84 -7.17 2.81
CA LYS A 63 10.03 -7.71 2.13
C LYS A 63 9.79 -8.06 0.65
N LYS A 64 8.53 -8.24 0.23
CA LYS A 64 8.15 -8.53 -1.16
C LYS A 64 7.96 -7.27 -2.01
N ILE A 65 8.10 -6.07 -1.44
CA ILE A 65 7.88 -4.81 -2.17
C ILE A 65 8.73 -4.73 -3.45
N ASN A 66 10.00 -5.14 -3.38
CA ASN A 66 10.91 -5.10 -4.53
C ASN A 66 10.46 -6.04 -5.66
N GLU A 67 9.82 -7.16 -5.33
CA GLU A 67 9.26 -8.09 -6.32
C GLU A 67 8.13 -7.41 -7.12
N TYR A 68 7.18 -6.77 -6.44
CA TYR A 68 6.08 -6.04 -7.09
C TYR A 68 6.54 -4.77 -7.82
N MET A 69 7.58 -4.11 -7.31
CA MET A 69 8.21 -2.98 -7.99
C MET A 69 8.79 -3.37 -9.35
N GLY A 70 9.43 -4.54 -9.42
CA GLY A 70 10.06 -5.06 -10.64
C GLY A 70 9.09 -5.60 -11.69
N GLN A 71 7.79 -5.70 -11.39
CA GLN A 71 6.79 -6.15 -12.35
C GLN A 71 6.44 -5.06 -13.37
N PRO A 72 6.13 -5.44 -14.63
CA PRO A 72 5.69 -4.50 -15.65
C PRO A 72 4.44 -3.74 -15.20
N LYS A 73 4.31 -2.50 -15.66
CA LYS A 73 3.21 -1.59 -15.29
C LYS A 73 2.65 -0.96 -16.56
N GLU A 74 1.35 -0.75 -16.55
CA GLU A 74 0.62 -0.08 -17.62
C GLU A 74 -0.08 1.15 -17.06
N TYR A 75 -0.10 2.22 -17.86
CA TYR A 75 -0.67 3.51 -17.50
C TYR A 75 -1.51 4.03 -18.66
N ILE A 76 -2.64 4.65 -18.32
CA ILE A 76 -3.49 5.38 -19.27
C ILE A 76 -3.50 6.84 -18.83
N GLY A 77 -3.30 7.76 -19.79
CA GLY A 77 -3.30 9.20 -19.55
C GLY A 77 -3.92 9.96 -20.72
N THR A 78 -4.39 11.18 -20.43
CA THR A 78 -4.99 12.13 -21.37
C THR A 78 -4.31 13.48 -21.25
#